data_AF-A0A7L2USM2-F1
#
_entry.id   AF-A0A7L2USM2-F1
#
_cell.length_a   1.000
_cell.length_b   1.000
_cell.length_c   1.000
_cell.angle_alpha   90.00
_cell.angle_beta   90.00
_cell.angle_gamma   90.00
#
_symmetry.space_group_name_H-M   'P 1'
#
loop_
_entity.id
_entity.type
_entity.pdbx_description
1 polymer ?
#
loop_
_entity_poly.entity_id
_entity_poly.type
_entity_poly.pdbx_seq_one_letter_code
_entity_poly.pdbx_strand_id
1 'polypeptide(L)' 'RSFLSREDIGIVLISQCLAELIRHAVEAHARALPAVLEIPSKEHPYDPGKDSVLRRARRVFSPEDLR' A
#
# COMPACT_ATOMS: atom_id res chain seq x y z
N ARG A 1 0.91 -8.54 -19.46
CA ARG A 1 0.15 -7.28 -19.25
C ARG A 1 0.37 -6.84 -17.81
N SER A 2 0.69 -5.56 -17.55
CA SER A 2 0.94 -5.04 -16.20
C SER A 2 -0.37 -4.81 -15.44
N PHE A 3 -0.42 -5.13 -14.15
CA PHE A 3 -1.59 -4.88 -13.30
C PHE A 3 -1.89 -3.38 -13.13
N LEU A 4 -0.84 -2.55 -13.15
CA LEU A 4 -0.98 -1.10 -12.98
C LEU A 4 -1.50 -0.39 -14.24
N SER A 5 -1.35 -0.98 -15.43
CA SER A 5 -1.79 -0.37 -16.70
C SER A 5 -3.24 -0.70 -17.05
N ARG A 6 -3.93 -1.46 -16.20
CA ARG A 6 -5.29 -1.92 -16.43
C ARG A 6 -6.29 -0.97 -15.79
N GLU A 7 -7.14 -0.37 -16.62
CA GLU A 7 -8.20 0.54 -16.16
C GLU A 7 -9.36 -0.19 -15.48
N ASP A 8 -9.46 -1.51 -15.67
CA ASP A 8 -10.50 -2.36 -15.09
C ASP A 8 -10.14 -2.93 -13.70
N ILE A 9 -9.01 -2.51 -13.11
CA ILE A 9 -8.59 -2.92 -11.77
C ILE A 9 -8.70 -1.72 -10.83
N GLY A 10 -9.55 -1.84 -9.82
CA GLY A 10 -9.67 -0.84 -8.76
C GLY A 10 -8.66 -1.04 -7.63
N ILE A 11 -8.43 -2.29 -7.22
CA ILE A 11 -7.64 -2.64 -6.03
C ILE A 11 -6.71 -3.82 -6.35
N VAL A 12 -5.47 -3.73 -5.90
CA VAL A 12 -4.45 -4.79 -5.93
C VAL A 12 -4.11 -5.15 -4.49
N LEU A 13 -4.41 -6.38 -4.11
CA LEU A 13 -4.01 -6.93 -2.81
C LEU A 13 -2.63 -7.58 -2.93
N ILE A 14 -1.73 -7.26 -2.03
CA ILE A 14 -0.38 -7.83 -1.98
C ILE A 14 -0.01 -8.18 -0.55
N SER A 15 0.63 -9.33 -0.34
CA SER A 15 1.15 -9.68 0.98
C SER A 15 2.24 -8.69 1.39
N GLN A 16 2.19 -8.21 2.63
CA GLN A 16 3.14 -7.22 3.14
C GLN A 16 4.61 -7.66 2.99
N CYS A 17 4.89 -8.96 3.20
CA CYS A 17 6.23 -9.53 2.99
C CYS A 17 6.70 -9.40 1.53
N LEU A 18 5.80 -9.58 0.56
CA LEU A 18 6.12 -9.41 -0.87
C LEU A 18 6.23 -7.93 -1.25
N ALA A 19 5.39 -7.07 -0.67
CA ALA A 19 5.45 -5.63 -0.89
C ALA A 19 6.80 -5.04 -0.42
N GLU A 20 7.39 -5.60 0.64
CA GLU A 20 8.70 -5.19 1.14
C GLU A 20 9.82 -5.42 0.10
N LEU A 21 9.79 -6.56 -0.62
CA LEU A 21 10.78 -6.88 -1.64
C LEU A 21 10.76 -5.91 -2.83
N ILE A 22 9.60 -5.31 -3.10
CA ILE A 22 9.39 -4.38 -4.21
C ILE A 22 8.99 -2.99 -3.72
N ARG A 23 9.42 -2.60 -2.50
CA ARG A 23 9.01 -1.34 -1.84
C ARG A 23 9.18 -0.12 -2.73
N HIS A 24 10.29 -0.05 -3.47
CA HIS A 24 10.58 1.01 -4.44
C HIS A 24 9.49 1.16 -5.52
N ALA A 25 8.94 0.05 -6.02
CA ALA A 25 7.89 0.04 -7.04
C ALA A 25 6.53 0.43 -6.45
N VAL A 26 6.21 -0.04 -5.24
CA VAL A 26 4.97 0.30 -4.53
C VAL A 26 4.94 1.79 -4.16
N GLU A 27 6.07 2.32 -3.70
CA GLU A 27 6.22 3.73 -3.35
C GLU A 27 6.18 4.65 -4.60
N ALA A 28 6.78 4.21 -5.71
CA ALA A 28 6.75 4.93 -7.00
C ALA A 28 5.34 5.01 -7.62
N HIS A 29 4.43 4.09 -7.28
CA HIS A 29 3.04 4.16 -7.73
C HIS A 29 2.27 5.23 -6.95
N ALA A 30 2.17 6.43 -7.53
CA ALA A 30 1.48 7.59 -6.95
C ALA A 30 0.04 7.78 -7.46
N ARG A 31 -0.42 6.98 -8.43
CA ARG A 31 -1.79 7.09 -8.96
C ARG A 31 -2.79 6.56 -7.95
N ALA A 32 -3.96 7.20 -7.88
CA ALA A 32 -5.04 6.78 -6.98
C ALA A 32 -5.60 5.39 -7.33
N LEU A 33 -5.62 5.03 -8.62
CA LEU A 33 -6.08 3.73 -9.11
C LEU A 33 -5.03 3.07 -10.02
N PRO A 34 -4.87 1.74 -9.98
CA PRO A 34 -5.41 0.85 -8.94
C PRO A 34 -4.78 1.12 -7.56
N ALA A 35 -5.56 1.04 -6.48
CA ALA A 35 -5.06 1.17 -5.12
C ALA A 35 -4.30 -0.11 -4.71
N VAL A 36 -3.11 0.01 -4.14
CA VAL A 36 -2.31 -1.12 -3.65
C VAL A 36 -2.50 -1.25 -2.14
N LEU A 37 -3.03 -2.39 -1.68
CA LEU A 37 -3.29 -2.67 -0.27
C LEU A 37 -2.44 -3.84 0.22
N GLU A 38 -1.66 -3.60 1.28
CA GLU A 38 -0.81 -4.60 1.92
C GLU A 38 -1.61 -5.41 2.95
N ILE A 39 -1.58 -6.74 2.82
CA ILE A 39 -2.28 -7.68 3.72
C ILE A 39 -1.29 -8.63 4.43
N PRO A 40 -1.61 -9.15 5.62
CA PRO A 40 -0.79 -10.17 6.27
C PRO A 40 -0.74 -11.48 5.47
N SER A 41 0.25 -12.32 5.75
CA SER A 41 0.30 -13.70 5.27
C SER A 41 0.02 -14.69 6.41
N LYS A 42 -0.09 -15.99 6.08
CA LYS A 42 -0.26 -17.04 7.09
C LYS A 42 0.92 -17.14 8.05
N GLU A 43 2.15 -16.94 7.56
CA GLU A 43 3.37 -17.04 8.38
C GLU A 43 3.82 -15.69 8.95
N HIS A 44 3.46 -14.57 8.32
CA HIS A 44 3.94 -13.23 8.68
C HIS A 44 2.78 -12.31 9.07
N PRO A 45 2.68 -11.91 10.36
CA PRO A 45 1.66 -10.97 10.83
C PRO A 45 1.88 -9.57 10.24
N TYR A 46 0.82 -8.77 10.24
CA TYR A 46 0.83 -7.40 9.73
C TYR A 46 1.64 -6.46 10.64
N ASP A 47 2.47 -5.61 10.04
CA ASP A 47 3.29 -4.59 10.72
C ASP A 47 2.90 -3.18 10.25
N PRO A 48 2.16 -2.39 11.05
CA PRO A 48 1.69 -1.06 10.66
C PRO A 48 2.81 -0.05 10.34
N GLY A 49 4.03 -0.27 10.84
CA GLY A 49 5.17 0.63 10.61
C GLY A 49 5.75 0.54 9.19
N LYS A 50 5.48 -0.55 8.50
CA LYS A 50 5.99 -0.83 7.14
C LYS A 50 4.95 -0.59 6.04
N ASP A 51 3.70 -0.31 6.40
CA ASP A 51 2.65 -0.09 5.43
C ASP A 51 2.81 1.27 4.70
N SER A 52 2.84 1.22 3.37
CA SER A 52 3.00 2.39 2.51
C SER A 52 1.79 3.32 2.49
N VAL A 53 0.58 2.77 2.64
CA VAL A 53 -0.68 3.54 2.71
C VAL A 53 -0.73 4.31 4.02
N LEU A 54 -0.40 3.68 5.15
CA LEU A 54 -0.32 4.38 6.45
C LEU A 54 0.75 5.47 6.46
N ARG A 55 1.91 5.25 5.84
CA ARG A 55 2.94 6.29 5.68
C ARG A 55 2.46 7.47 4.86
N ARG A 56 1.69 7.24 3.80
CA ARG A 56 1.08 8.31 3.00
C ARG A 56 -0.01 9.03 3.78
N ALA A 57 -0.88 8.30 4.47
CA ALA A 57 -1.92 8.85 5.32
C ALA A 57 -1.34 9.72 6.44
N ARG A 58 -0.24 9.32 7.08
CA ARG A 58 0.47 10.13 8.08
C ARG A 58 0.95 11.50 7.57
N ARG A 59 1.14 11.68 6.25
CA ARG A 59 1.43 13.01 5.67
C ARG A 59 0.18 13.87 5.51
N VAL A 60 -0.99 13.25 5.45
CA VAL A 60 -2.29 13.92 5.23
C VAL A 60 -3.00 14.20 6.55
N PHE A 61 -2.84 13.34 7.56
CA PHE A 61 -3.43 13.50 8.89
C PHE A 61 -2.42 14.15 9.84
N SER A 62 -2.63 15.44 10.14
CA SER A 62 -2.00 16.06 11.31
C SER A 62 -2.68 15.53 12.58
N PRO A 63 -1.96 15.34 13.70
CA PRO A 63 -2.53 14.85 14.95
C PRO A 63 -3.62 15.75 15.56
N GLU A 64 -3.87 16.92 14.99
CA GLU A 64 -4.94 17.84 15.38
C GLU A 64 -6.31 17.45 14.82
N ASP A 65 -6.38 16.65 13.74
CA ASP A 65 -7.64 16.23 13.09
C ASP A 65 -8.30 15.00 13.75
N LEU A 66 -7.67 14.41 14.78
CA LEU A 66 -8.17 13.23 15.51
C LEU A 66 -8.71 13.57 16.91
N ARG A 67 -9.05 14.84 17.17
CA ARG A 67 -9.68 15.30 18.41
C ARG A 67 -11.18 15.55 18.25
#